data_AF-A0A848TF19-F1
#
_entry.id   AF-A0A848TF19-F1
#
_cell.length_a   1.000
_cell.length_b   1.000
_cell.length_c   1.000
_cell.angle_alpha   90.00
_cell.angle_beta   90.00
_cell.angle_gamma   90.00
#
_symmetry.space_group_name_H-M   'P 1'
#
loop_
_entity.id
_entity.type
_entity.pdbx_description
1 polymer ?
#
loop_
_entity_poly.entity_id
_entity_poly.type
_entity_poly.pdbx_seq_one_letter_code
_entity_poly.pdbx_strand_id
1 'polypeptide(L)'
;SLDLGFENSQDLLIWFAILVAVNLQTAWLSPPVALSAYFLKGVVPEWDLKDIYLGMMQFMVIQLIGLILIFLFPQIALWLPNLVSGG
;
A
#
# COMPACT_ATOMS: atom_id res chain seq x y z
N SER A 1 -23.95 -2.38 8.28
CA SER A 1 -22.55 -2.82 8.43
C SER A 1 -22.11 -3.41 7.11
N LEU A 2 -20.93 -3.06 6.62
CA LEU A 2 -20.36 -3.69 5.42
C LEU A 2 -19.94 -5.11 5.83
N ASP A 3 -20.81 -6.09 5.58
CA ASP A 3 -20.59 -7.48 6.01
C ASP A 3 -19.80 -8.22 4.92
N LEU A 4 -18.48 -8.15 5.05
CA LEU A 4 -17.51 -8.76 4.12
C LEU A 4 -17.27 -10.25 4.43
N GLY A 5 -18.12 -10.90 5.23
CA GLY A 5 -18.00 -12.31 5.60
C GLY A 5 -16.96 -12.59 6.69
N PHE A 6 -16.63 -11.58 7.50
CA PHE A 6 -15.74 -11.76 8.65
C PHE A 6 -16.55 -12.29 9.84
N GLU A 7 -16.27 -13.54 10.25
CA GLU A 7 -16.90 -14.12 11.44
C GLU A 7 -16.32 -13.55 12.75
N ASN A 8 -15.11 -12.98 12.71
CA ASN A 8 -14.34 -12.60 13.89
C ASN A 8 -13.89 -11.12 13.85
N SER A 9 -14.10 -10.39 14.95
CA SER A 9 -13.78 -8.96 15.05
C SER A 9 -12.26 -8.67 14.93
N GLN A 10 -11.42 -9.64 15.30
CA GLN A 10 -9.96 -9.53 15.15
C GLN A 10 -9.52 -9.46 13.69
N ASP A 11 -10.11 -10.30 12.83
CA ASP A 11 -9.78 -10.35 11.40
C ASP A 11 -10.17 -9.04 10.70
N LEU A 12 -11.31 -8.47 11.09
CA LEU A 12 -11.75 -7.16 10.60
C LEU A 12 -10.75 -6.05 10.96
N LEU A 13 -10.25 -6.05 12.20
CA LEU A 13 -9.24 -5.09 12.66
C LEU A 13 -7.89 -5.29 11.96
N ILE A 14 -7.45 -6.54 11.76
CA ILE A 14 -6.19 -6.87 11.08
C ILE A 14 -6.26 -6.45 9.61
N TRP A 15 -7.33 -6.82 8.91
CA TRP A 15 -7.54 -6.43 7.52
C TRP A 15 -7.60 -4.91 7.35
N PHE A 16 -8.33 -4.22 8.24
CA PHE A 16 -8.41 -2.76 8.22
C PHE A 16 -7.04 -2.11 8.50
N ALA A 17 -6.31 -2.62 9.49
CA ALA A 17 -4.97 -2.14 9.81
C ALA A 17 -4.00 -2.30 8.62
N ILE A 18 -4.06 -3.44 7.92
CA ILE A 18 -3.25 -3.69 6.72
C ILE A 18 -3.63 -2.72 5.60
N LEU A 19 -4.92 -2.51 5.35
CA LEU A 19 -5.39 -1.55 4.35
C LEU A 19 -4.91 -0.13 4.65
N VAL A 20 -5.04 0.32 5.91
CA VAL A 20 -4.59 1.65 6.34
C VAL A 20 -3.07 1.76 6.22
N ALA A 21 -2.32 0.74 6.62
CA ALA A 21 -0.86 0.74 6.53
C ALA A 21 -0.37 0.85 5.09
N VAL A 22 -0.91 0.05 4.16
CA VAL A 22 -0.57 0.09 2.73
C VAL A 22 -1.00 1.40 2.09
N ASN A 23 -2.19 1.91 2.43
CA ASN A 23 -2.68 3.20 1.93
C ASN A 23 -1.79 4.35 2.39
N LEU A 24 -1.42 4.37 3.68
CA LEU A 24 -0.51 5.37 4.24
C LEU A 24 0.86 5.29 3.57
N GLN A 25 1.44 4.10 3.41
CA GLN A 25 2.70 3.91 2.69
C GLN A 25 2.65 4.46 1.26
N THR A 26 1.52 4.27 0.57
CA THR A 26 1.29 4.82 -0.78
C THR A 26 1.19 6.35 -0.76
N ALA A 27 0.58 6.94 0.26
CA ALA A 27 0.50 8.39 0.43
C ALA A 27 1.90 9.03 0.58
N TRP A 28 2.85 8.36 1.24
CA TRP A 28 4.24 8.81 1.34
C TRP A 28 4.98 8.83 0.00
N LEU A 29 4.57 8.02 -0.97
CA LEU A 29 5.15 7.99 -2.33
C LEU A 29 4.56 9.07 -3.25
N SER A 30 3.50 9.76 -2.81
CA SER A 30 2.79 10.73 -3.64
C SER A 30 3.60 12.02 -3.80
N PRO A 31 3.63 12.65 -5.00
CA PRO A 31 4.46 13.82 -5.29
C PRO A 31 4.49 14.96 -4.25
N PRO A 32 3.36 15.36 -3.61
CA PRO A 32 3.41 16.42 -2.61
C PRO A 32 4.16 16.05 -1.32
N VAL A 33 4.37 14.77 -1.02
CA VAL A 33 4.99 14.26 0.22
C VAL A 33 6.27 13.43 -0.05
N ALA A 34 6.55 13.15 -1.32
CA ALA A 34 7.68 12.36 -1.81
C ALA A 34 9.02 13.09 -1.71
N LEU A 35 9.51 13.28 -0.48
CA LEU A 35 10.86 13.84 -0.23
C LEU A 35 11.98 13.01 -0.90
N SER A 36 11.76 11.71 -1.11
CA SER A 36 12.69 10.81 -1.80
C SER A 36 13.00 11.24 -3.24
N ALA A 37 12.04 11.86 -3.95
CA ALA A 37 12.26 12.36 -5.31
C ALA A 37 13.29 13.50 -5.34
N TYR A 38 13.25 14.40 -4.34
CA TYR A 38 14.19 15.51 -4.22
C TYR A 38 15.58 15.02 -3.80
N PHE A 39 15.67 14.01 -2.92
CA PHE A 39 16.95 13.37 -2.59
C PHE A 39 17.59 12.71 -3.82
N LEU A 40 16.80 11.97 -4.62
CA LEU A 40 17.27 11.35 -5.87
C LEU A 40 17.76 12.38 -6.88
N LYS A 41 17.06 13.51 -7.03
CA LYS A 41 17.50 14.63 -7.88
C LYS A 41 18.81 15.27 -7.39
N GLY A 42 19.07 15.26 -6.09
CA GLY A 42 20.33 15.70 -5.50
C GLY A 42 21.51 14.76 -5.77
N VAL A 43 21.26 13.44 -5.87
CA VAL A 43 22.28 12.43 -6.18
C VAL A 43 22.52 12.30 -7.69
N VAL A 44 21.45 12.40 -8.48
CA VAL A 44 21.48 12.26 -9.94
C VAL A 44 20.84 13.50 -10.59
N PRO A 45 21.60 14.60 -10.77
CA PRO A 45 21.08 15.85 -11.30
C PRO A 45 20.68 15.76 -12.78
N GLU A 46 21.20 14.76 -13.52
CA GLU A 46 20.91 14.56 -14.95
C GLU A 46 19.48 14.06 -15.21
N TRP A 47 18.84 13.42 -14.24
CA TRP A 47 17.47 12.92 -14.40
C TRP A 47 16.45 14.00 -14.16
N ASP A 48 15.50 14.17 -15.07
CA ASP A 48 14.41 15.11 -14.85
C ASP A 48 13.52 14.66 -13.68
N LEU A 49 13.07 15.62 -12.87
CA LEU A 49 12.11 15.36 -11.79
C LEU A 49 10.87 14.64 -12.32
N LYS A 50 10.47 14.95 -13.55
CA LYS A 50 9.34 14.30 -14.24
C LYS A 50 9.53 12.80 -14.41
N ASP A 51 10.73 12.35 -14.79
CA ASP A 51 11.02 10.92 -14.99
C ASP A 51 11.02 10.17 -13.66
N ILE A 52 11.58 10.80 -12.62
CA ILE A 52 11.56 10.27 -11.25
C ILE A 52 10.11 10.14 -10.77
N TYR A 53 9.29 11.19 -10.92
CA TYR A 53 7.88 11.14 -10.56
C TYR A 53 7.09 10.14 -11.38
N LEU A 54 7.40 9.95 -12.66
CA LEU A 54 6.72 8.98 -13.52
C LEU A 54 6.97 7.54 -13.02
N GLY A 55 8.21 7.21 -12.68
CA GLY A 55 8.55 5.90 -12.10
C GLY A 55 7.85 5.66 -10.76
N MET A 56 7.80 6.69 -9.91
CA MET A 56 7.07 6.62 -8.63
C MET A 56 5.57 6.43 -8.83
N MET A 57 4.98 7.13 -9.79
CA MET A 57 3.56 7.02 -10.14
C MET A 57 3.23 5.61 -10.66
N GLN A 58 4.08 5.01 -11.49
CA GLN A 58 3.90 3.63 -11.95
C GLN A 58 3.88 2.65 -10.77
N PHE A 59 4.79 2.82 -9.80
CA PHE A 59 4.81 2.01 -8.61
C PHE A 59 3.55 2.21 -7.73
N MET A 60 3.10 3.46 -7.57
CA MET A 60 1.85 3.76 -6.86
C MET A 60 0.63 3.09 -7.50
N VAL A 61 0.55 3.04 -8.83
CA VAL A 61 -0.55 2.36 -9.54
C VAL A 61 -0.58 0.87 -9.19
N ILE A 62 0.59 0.21 -9.15
CA ILE A 62 0.69 -1.20 -8.74
C ILE A 62 0.26 -1.36 -7.28
N GLN A 63 0.65 -0.44 -6.40
CA GLN A 63 0.25 -0.44 -4.99
C GLN A 63 -1.27 -0.30 -4.83
N LEU A 64 -1.91 0.57 -5.61
CA LEU A 64 -3.35 0.76 -5.62
C LEU A 64 -4.09 -0.48 -6.16
N ILE A 65 -3.55 -1.15 -7.18
CA ILE A 65 -4.08 -2.44 -7.65
C ILE A 65 -4.04 -3.46 -6.51
N GLY A 66 -2.91 -3.56 -5.80
CA GLY A 66 -2.78 -4.42 -4.61
C GLY A 66 -3.80 -4.07 -3.51
N LEU A 67 -4.01 -2.78 -3.25
CA LEU A 67 -5.00 -2.30 -2.29
C LEU A 67 -6.43 -2.72 -2.69
N ILE A 68 -6.80 -2.55 -3.97
CA ILE A 68 -8.10 -2.98 -4.50
C ILE A 68 -8.26 -4.50 -4.38
N LEU A 69 -7.20 -5.27 -4.66
CA LEU A 69 -7.22 -6.72 -4.51
C LEU A 69 -7.44 -7.14 -3.05
N ILE A 70 -6.75 -6.52 -2.08
CA ILE A 70 -6.95 -6.79 -0.64
C ILE A 70 -8.35 -6.36 -0.19
N PHE A 71 -8.88 -5.28 -0.75
CA PHE A 71 -10.22 -4.79 -0.45
C PHE A 71 -11.31 -5.76 -0.93
N LEU A 72 -11.16 -6.29 -2.15
CA LEU A 72 -12.11 -7.27 -2.72
C LEU A 72 -11.93 -8.68 -2.17
N PHE A 73 -10.69 -9.07 -1.86
CA PHE A 73 -10.31 -10.40 -1.40
C PHE A 73 -9.55 -10.31 -0.07
N PRO A 74 -10.26 -10.14 1.06
CA PRO A 74 -9.63 -9.97 2.38
C PRO A 74 -8.77 -11.17 2.79
N GLN A 75 -9.05 -12.36 2.26
CA GLN A 75 -8.25 -13.57 2.46
C GLN A 75 -6.78 -13.42 2.09
N ILE A 76 -6.43 -12.56 1.13
CA ILE A 76 -5.03 -12.30 0.75
C ILE A 76 -4.25 -11.70 1.93
N ALA A 77 -4.87 -10.77 2.67
CA ALA A 77 -4.25 -10.13 3.81
C ALA A 77 -4.28 -11.00 5.08
N LEU A 78 -5.28 -11.86 5.21
CA LEU A 78 -5.48 -12.71 6.40
C LEU A 78 -4.77 -14.06 6.31
N TRP A 79 -4.39 -14.52 5.11
CA TRP A 79 -3.71 -15.81 4.93
C TRP A 79 -2.47 -15.95 5.81
N LEU A 80 -1.61 -14.94 5.84
CA LEU A 80 -0.38 -14.97 6.62
C LEU A 80 -0.64 -14.87 8.14
N PRO A 81 -1.45 -13.92 8.65
CA PRO A 81 -1.89 -13.91 10.05
C PRO A 81 -2.49 -15.24 10.51
N ASN A 82 -3.34 -15.88 9.69
CA ASN A 82 -3.96 -17.17 10.01
C ASN A 82 -2.93 -18.30 10.07
N LEU A 83 -1.91 -18.27 9.19
CA LEU A 83 -0.82 -19.24 9.20
C LEU A 83 0.11 -19.06 10.42
N VAL A 84 0.42 -17.83 10.78
CA VAL A 84 1.36 -17.50 11.88
C VAL A 84 0.72 -17.58 13.25
N SER A 85 -0.57 -17.24 13.38
CA SER A 85 -1.30 -17.30 14.65
C SER A 85 -1.61 -18.74 15.08
N GLY A 86 -1.40 -19.71 14.18
CA GLY A 86 -1.70 -21.12 14.40
C GLY A 86 -3.21 -21.37 14.44
N GLY A 87 -3.69 -22.22 13.54
CA GLY A 87 -5.04 -22.78 13.65
C GLY A 87 -5.26 -23.53 14.96
#